data_AF-A0A1G2I9L1-F1
#
_entry.id   AF-A0A1G2I9L1-F1
#
_cell.length_a   1.000
_cell.length_b   1.000
_cell.length_c   1.000
_cell.angle_alpha   90.00
_cell.angle_beta   90.00
_cell.angle_gamma   90.00
#
_symmetry.space_group_name_H-M   'P 1'
#
loop_
_entity.id
_entity.type
_entity.pdbx_description
1 polymer ?
#
loop_
_entity_poly.entity_id
_entity_poly.type
_entity_poly.pdbx_seq_one_letter_code
_entity_poly.pdbx_strand_id
1 'polypeptide(L)' 'MINIKLKFIMAEKICSICGKKSAMSWSLVKLRGKYNPTQKIRKHPNLQWVRLILGKNAGKRVLACTKCIKAMAKV' A
#
# COMPACT_ATOMS: atom_id res chain seq x y z
N MET A 1 -24.27 -16.33 22.42
CA MET A 1 -23.46 -15.10 22.33
C MET A 1 -22.55 -15.20 21.12
N ILE A 2 -23.08 -14.87 19.95
CA ILE A 2 -22.39 -15.05 18.67
C ILE A 2 -21.48 -13.83 18.47
N ASN A 3 -20.19 -14.00 18.74
CA ASN A 3 -19.19 -12.95 18.55
C ASN A 3 -18.84 -12.82 17.06
N ILE A 4 -19.82 -12.44 16.23
CA ILE A 4 -19.60 -11.90 14.88
C ILE A 4 -19.09 -10.47 15.08
N LYS A 5 -17.82 -10.31 15.45
CA LYS A 5 -17.13 -9.03 15.33
C LYS A 5 -16.15 -9.12 14.16
N LEU A 6 -16.62 -8.59 13.03
CA LEU A 6 -15.81 -8.07 11.93
C LEU A 6 -14.92 -9.06 11.15
N LYS A 7 -15.50 -10.15 10.66
CA LYS A 7 -14.92 -10.94 9.55
C LYS A 7 -15.44 -10.42 8.19
N PHE A 8 -15.37 -9.11 7.97
CA PHE A 8 -15.83 -8.47 6.71
C PHE A 8 -15.03 -7.24 6.29
N ILE A 9 -13.85 -7.02 6.85
CA ILE A 9 -13.00 -5.93 6.35
C ILE A 9 -12.19 -6.51 5.19
N MET A 10 -12.72 -6.24 4.00
CA MET A 10 -12.01 -6.10 2.73
C MET A 10 -10.51 -6.23 2.88
N ALA A 11 -9.88 -7.14 2.12
CA ALA A 11 -8.44 -7.19 1.93
C ALA A 11 -7.95 -5.84 1.37
N GLU A 12 -7.83 -4.85 2.24
CA GLU A 12 -7.37 -3.53 1.90
C GLU A 12 -5.91 -3.71 1.49
N LYS A 13 -5.56 -3.21 0.30
CA LYS A 13 -4.20 -3.25 -0.24
C LYS A 13 -3.30 -2.37 0.64
N ILE A 14 -2.88 -2.92 1.77
CA ILE A 14 -2.03 -2.29 2.77
C ILE A 14 -0.68 -3.02 2.81
N CYS A 15 0.40 -2.25 2.90
CA CYS A 15 1.72 -2.82 3.19
C CYS A 15 1.80 -3.30 4.64
N SER A 16 2.11 -4.57 4.87
CA SER A 16 2.27 -5.14 6.21
C SER A 16 3.47 -4.58 7.00
N ILE A 17 4.43 -3.93 6.34
CA ILE A 17 5.66 -3.40 6.97
C ILE A 17 5.51 -1.92 7.37
N CYS A 18 5.01 -1.08 6.46
CA CYS A 18 4.95 0.38 6.67
C CYS A 18 3.53 0.94 6.72
N GLY A 19 2.50 0.12 6.65
CA GLY A 19 1.10 0.54 6.74
C GLY A 19 0.60 1.39 5.58
N LYS A 20 1.37 1.54 4.48
CA LYS A 20 0.96 2.32 3.31
C LYS A 20 -0.37 1.82 2.75
N LYS A 21 -1.33 2.73 2.62
CA LYS A 21 -2.67 2.50 2.08
C LYS A 21 -2.85 3.22 0.75
N SER A 22 -3.99 2.99 0.10
CA SER A 22 -4.39 3.79 -1.05
C SER A 22 -4.66 5.24 -0.64
N ALA A 23 -4.28 6.20 -1.49
CA ALA A 23 -4.57 7.61 -1.30
C ALA A 23 -5.37 8.18 -2.46
N MET A 24 -6.22 9.16 -2.19
CA MET A 24 -6.90 9.93 -3.24
C MET A 24 -5.98 11.05 -3.70
N SER A 25 -5.87 11.24 -5.01
CA SER A 25 -5.07 12.30 -5.61
C SER A 25 -5.81 12.93 -6.79
N TRP A 26 -5.54 14.19 -7.07
CA TRP A 26 -6.07 14.86 -8.24
C TRP A 26 -5.08 14.81 -9.40
N SER A 27 -5.57 14.51 -10.59
CA SER A 27 -4.82 14.80 -11.81
C SER A 27 -4.91 16.30 -12.08
N LEU A 28 -3.76 16.93 -12.33
CA LEU A 28 -3.66 18.35 -12.62
C LEU A 28 -3.23 18.54 -14.09
N VAL A 29 -3.89 19.45 -14.80
CA VAL A 29 -3.50 19.84 -16.16
C VAL A 29 -3.11 21.32 -16.14
N LYS A 30 -1.99 21.68 -16.77
CA LYS A 30 -1.54 23.08 -16.86
C LYS A 30 -2.24 23.76 -18.02
N LEU A 31 -3.04 24.78 -17.74
CA LEU A 31 -3.69 25.61 -18.76
C LEU A 31 -3.15 27.04 -18.65
N ARG A 32 -2.49 27.52 -19.72
CA ARG A 32 -1.99 28.89 -19.93
C ARG A 32 -1.24 29.56 -18.75
N GLY A 33 -0.83 28.80 -17.72
CA GLY A 33 -0.12 29.30 -16.54
C GLY A 33 -0.44 28.58 -15.23
N LYS A 34 -1.68 28.11 -15.02
CA LYS A 34 -2.12 27.50 -13.75
C LYS A 34 -2.44 26.01 -13.90
N TYR A 35 -2.13 25.22 -12.86
CA TYR A 35 -2.54 23.82 -12.76
C TYR A 35 -3.97 23.73 -12.27
N ASN A 36 -4.86 23.18 -13.09
CA ASN A 36 -6.27 22.99 -12.76
C ASN A 36 -6.55 21.50 -12.46
N PRO A 37 -7.21 21.17 -11.33
CA PRO A 37 -7.64 19.80 -11.06
C PRO A 37 -8.71 19.34 -12.05
N THR A 38 -8.51 18.16 -12.64
CA THR A 38 -9.43 17.57 -13.61
C THR A 38 -10.19 16.38 -13.01
N GLN A 39 -9.48 15.34 -12.59
CA GLN A 39 -10.09 14.10 -12.10
C GLN A 39 -9.52 13.69 -10.75
N LYS A 40 -10.40 13.24 -9.84
CA LYS A 40 -10.00 12.55 -8.60
C LYS A 40 -9.71 11.08 -8.92
N ILE A 41 -8.47 10.65 -8.70
CA ILE A 41 -8.03 9.28 -8.97
C ILE A 41 -7.50 8.66 -7.68
N ARG A 42 -7.88 7.41 -7.42
CA ARG A 42 -7.31 6.61 -6.34
C ARG A 42 -5.96 6.05 -6.76
N LYS A 43 -4.91 6.33 -6.00
CA LYS A 43 -3.57 5.77 -6.19
C LYS A 43 -3.36 4.64 -5.19
N HIS A 44 -3.05 3.45 -5.72
CA HIS A 44 -2.76 2.28 -4.91
C HIS A 44 -1.25 2.11 -4.71
N PRO A 45 -0.80 1.66 -3.52
CA PRO A 45 0.60 1.31 -3.32
C PRO A 45 0.97 0.11 -4.21
N ASN A 46 2.19 0.10 -4.75
CA ASN A 46 2.74 -1.06 -5.44
C ASN A 46 3.15 -2.11 -4.39
N LEU A 47 2.26 -3.07 -4.17
CA LEU A 47 2.43 -4.16 -3.22
C LEU A 47 2.83 -5.43 -3.95
N GLN A 48 3.81 -6.13 -3.39
CA GLN A 48 4.34 -7.38 -3.92
C GLN A 48 4.51 -8.38 -2.78
N TRP A 49 4.40 -9.66 -3.10
CA TRP A 49 4.60 -10.73 -2.16
C TRP A 49 6.09 -10.97 -1.91
N VAL A 50 6.52 -10.94 -0.66
CA VAL A 50 7.91 -11.18 -0.28
C VAL A 50 8.00 -12.12 0.91
N ARG A 51 9.05 -12.95 0.91
CA ARG A 51 9.41 -13.81 2.03
C ARG A 51 10.27 -13.03 3.00
N LEU A 52 9.87 -13.00 4.27
CA LEU A 52 10.68 -12.41 5.33
C LEU A 52 11.85 -13.35 5.65
N ILE A 53 13.07 -12.82 5.56
CA ILE A 53 14.32 -13.55 5.85
C ILE A 53 14.73 -13.43 7.32
N LEU A 54 14.28 -12.40 8.03
CA LEU A 54 14.71 -12.09 9.39
C LEU A 54 13.51 -11.73 10.29
N GLY A 55 13.65 -12.00 11.60
CA GLY A 55 12.68 -11.65 12.64
C GLY A 55 11.74 -12.78 13.06
N LYS A 56 10.79 -12.48 13.97
CA LYS A 56 9.84 -13.45 14.56
C LYS A 56 8.92 -14.16 13.54
N ASN A 57 8.86 -13.65 12.31
CA ASN A 57 8.05 -14.18 11.21
C ASN A 57 8.90 -14.66 10.01
N ALA A 58 10.17 -15.00 10.25
CA ALA A 58 11.05 -15.56 9.22
C ALA A 58 10.39 -16.77 8.53
N GLY A 59 10.49 -16.81 7.20
CA GLY A 59 9.89 -17.84 6.34
C GLY A 59 8.45 -17.55 5.89
N LYS A 60 7.73 -16.62 6.53
CA LYS A 60 6.36 -16.26 6.11
C LYS A 60 6.38 -15.34 4.89
N ARG A 61 5.37 -15.52 4.03
CA ARG A 61 5.12 -14.63 2.89
C ARG A 61 4.19 -13.50 3.34
N VAL A 62 4.62 -12.26 3.12
CA VAL A 62 3.84 -11.06 3.48
C VAL A 62 3.69 -10.14 2.27
N LEU A 63 2.65 -9.32 2.29
CA LEU A 63 2.34 -8.38 1.23
C LEU A 63 2.99 -7.03 1.57
N ALA A 64 4.06 -6.69 0.86
CA ALA A 64 4.95 -5.58 1.19
C ALA A 64 5.08 -4.58 0.04
N CYS A 65 5.38 -3.33 0.38
CA CYS A 65 5.57 -2.27 -0.60
C CYS A 65 6.92 -2.41 -1.32
N THR A 66 7.01 -2.09 -2.61
CA THR A 66 8.30 -2.19 -3.35
C THR A 66 9.42 -1.35 -2.75
N LYS A 67 9.13 -0.18 -2.16
CA LYS A 67 10.13 0.61 -1.41
C LYS A 67 10.68 -0.15 -0.19
N CYS A 68 9.81 -0.86 0.51
CA CYS A 68 10.14 -1.65 1.70
C CYS A 68 11.02 -2.83 1.31
N ILE A 69 10.67 -3.50 0.21
CA ILE A 69 11.43 -4.62 -0.35
C ILE A 69 12.82 -4.16 -0.77
N LYS A 70 12.92 -3.02 -1.48
CA LYS A 70 14.21 -2.44 -1.85
C LYS A 70 15.05 -2.05 -0.64
N ALA A 71 14.45 -1.54 0.43
CA ALA A 71 15.18 -1.21 1.66
C ALA A 71 15.73 -2.46 2.35
N MET A 72 14.99 -3.57 2.37
CA MET A 72 15.47 -4.86 2.90
C MET A 72 16.62 -5.45 2.09
N ALA A 73 16.72 -5.12 0.80
CA ALA A 73 17.75 -5.66 -0.10
C ALA A 73 19.03 -4.80 -0.17
N LYS A 74 19.04 -3.61 0.43
CA LYS A 74 20.25 -2.79 0.56
C LYS A 74 21.06 -3.34 1.73
N VAL A 75 22.09 -4.11 1.40
CA VAL A 75 23.18 -4.52 2.29
C VAL A 75 24.22 -3.41 2.34
#